data_AF-A0A2V2YSJ2-F1
#
_entry.id   AF-A0A2V2YSJ2-F1
#
_cell.length_a   1.000
_cell.length_b   1.000
_cell.length_c   1.000
_cell.angle_alpha   90.00
_cell.angle_beta   90.00
_cell.angle_gamma   90.00
#
_symmetry.space_group_name_H-M   'P 1'
#
loop_
_entity.id
_entity.type
_entity.pdbx_description
1 polymer ?
#
loop_
_entity_poly.entity_id
_entity_poly.type
_entity_poly.pdbx_seq_one_letter_code
_entity_poly.pdbx_strand_id
1 'polypeptide(L)'
;MTTVKIVDSTHKYFGQELPGGCVYYDVYHQGSGGPDLFQIETPEGKQTILSNKIDEQHYWEQRRQLEIAKLGADVGDTVRIIRSGSGSSKANFDWKASHVITKIDSSGYVEWDNGDARGFRPDMEVISQASTNEV
;
A
#
# COMPACT_ATOMS: atom_id res chain seq x y z
N MET A 1 -1.70 -0.23 -13.53
CA MET A 1 -3.16 -0.18 -13.29
C MET A 1 -3.47 -1.34 -12.36
N THR A 2 -4.31 -1.16 -11.34
CA THR A 2 -4.66 -2.24 -10.41
C THR A 2 -5.79 -3.10 -10.95
N THR A 3 -5.78 -4.38 -10.60
CA THR A 3 -6.87 -5.33 -10.88
C THR A 3 -7.55 -5.76 -9.58
N VAL A 4 -8.81 -6.17 -9.70
CA VAL A 4 -9.62 -6.74 -8.63
C VAL A 4 -9.93 -8.18 -8.98
N LYS A 5 -9.49 -9.12 -8.14
CA LYS A 5 -9.73 -10.54 -8.32
C LYS A 5 -11.00 -10.96 -7.58
N ILE A 6 -11.95 -11.56 -8.29
CA ILE A 6 -13.25 -11.91 -7.72
C ILE A 6 -13.20 -13.32 -7.12
N VAL A 7 -13.54 -13.44 -5.85
CA VAL A 7 -13.54 -14.72 -5.10
C VAL A 7 -14.93 -15.16 -4.66
N ASP A 8 -15.96 -14.35 -4.90
CA ASP A 8 -17.35 -14.76 -4.70
C ASP A 8 -17.78 -15.77 -5.78
N SER A 9 -17.93 -17.03 -5.37
CA SER A 9 -18.36 -18.15 -6.24
C SER A 9 -19.73 -17.96 -6.90
N THR A 10 -20.57 -17.06 -6.39
CA THR A 10 -21.88 -16.76 -6.97
C THR A 10 -21.83 -15.66 -8.03
N HIS A 11 -20.69 -14.98 -8.16
CA HIS A 11 -20.52 -13.90 -9.11
C HIS A 11 -20.25 -14.42 -10.53
N LYS A 12 -20.84 -13.78 -11.56
CA LYS A 12 -20.63 -14.13 -12.98
C LYS A 12 -19.16 -14.22 -13.38
N TYR A 13 -18.33 -13.39 -12.75
CA TYR A 13 -16.90 -13.25 -13.02
C TYR A 13 -16.01 -13.94 -11.96
N PHE A 14 -16.54 -14.91 -11.23
CA PHE A 14 -15.76 -15.66 -10.23
C PHE A 14 -14.43 -16.19 -10.82
N GLY A 15 -13.34 -16.00 -10.06
CA GLY A 15 -11.99 -16.42 -10.43
C GLY A 15 -11.27 -15.49 -11.42
N GLN A 16 -11.95 -14.45 -11.93
CA GLN A 16 -11.35 -13.51 -12.89
C GLN A 16 -10.73 -12.30 -12.20
N GLU A 17 -9.71 -11.74 -12.85
CA GLU A 17 -9.14 -10.43 -12.52
C GLU A 17 -9.65 -9.38 -13.51
N LEU A 18 -10.32 -8.35 -12.98
CA LEU A 18 -10.88 -7.28 -13.79
C LEU A 18 -10.23 -5.94 -13.42
N PRO A 19 -10.07 -5.01 -14.38
CA PRO A 19 -9.61 -3.66 -14.06
C PRO A 19 -10.54 -3.02 -13.03
N GLY A 20 -9.96 -2.39 -12.01
CA GLY A 20 -10.78 -1.83 -10.94
C GLY A 20 -10.00 -1.20 -9.81
N GLY A 21 -10.74 -0.65 -8.87
CA GLY A 21 -10.18 0.06 -7.73
C GLY A 21 -11.13 0.20 -6.56
N CYS A 22 -10.56 0.42 -5.39
CA CYS A 22 -11.28 0.82 -4.20
C CYS A 22 -11.82 2.24 -4.40
N VAL A 23 -13.13 2.41 -4.20
CA VAL A 23 -13.84 3.70 -4.32
C VAL A 23 -14.14 4.28 -2.94
N TYR A 24 -14.35 3.42 -1.95
CA TYR A 24 -14.55 3.81 -0.56
C TYR A 24 -13.83 2.83 0.36
N TYR A 25 -12.99 3.38 1.23
CA TYR A 25 -12.22 2.67 2.25
C TYR A 25 -12.50 3.30 3.60
N ASP A 26 -13.05 2.54 4.55
CA ASP A 26 -13.35 3.04 5.89
C ASP A 26 -12.25 2.67 6.90
N VAL A 27 -11.25 3.55 7.01
CA VAL A 27 -10.10 3.37 7.92
C VAL A 27 -10.51 3.31 9.40
N TYR A 28 -11.64 3.92 9.78
CA TYR A 28 -12.01 4.14 11.18
C TYR A 28 -13.03 3.14 11.73
N HIS A 29 -13.53 2.21 10.91
CA HIS A 29 -14.54 1.24 11.32
C HIS A 29 -14.09 -0.23 11.20
N GLN A 30 -12.81 -0.51 11.46
CA GLN A 30 -12.21 -1.86 11.41
C GLN A 30 -12.74 -2.89 12.45
N GLY A 31 -13.92 -2.68 13.03
CA GLY A 31 -14.58 -3.64 13.92
C GLY A 31 -16.11 -3.77 13.75
N SER A 32 -16.76 -2.82 13.06
CA SER A 32 -18.22 -2.79 12.86
C SER A 32 -18.67 -2.10 11.56
N GLY A 33 -17.74 -1.51 10.80
CA GLY A 33 -17.99 -0.96 9.47
C GLY A 33 -18.01 -2.11 8.48
N GLY A 34 -19.01 -2.09 7.59
CA GLY A 34 -19.19 -3.10 6.56
C GLY A 34 -18.00 -3.19 5.60
N PRO A 35 -18.05 -4.14 4.65
CA PRO A 35 -16.99 -4.33 3.67
C PRO A 35 -16.76 -3.06 2.83
N ASP A 36 -15.50 -2.83 2.42
CA ASP A 36 -15.13 -1.72 1.56
C ASP A 36 -15.79 -1.81 0.17
N LEU A 37 -15.93 -0.67 -0.50
CA LEU A 37 -16.56 -0.60 -1.82
C LEU A 37 -15.51 -0.50 -2.93
N PHE A 38 -15.61 -1.41 -3.87
CA PHE A 38 -14.80 -1.44 -5.08
C PHE A 38 -15.67 -1.22 -6.31
N GLN A 39 -15.04 -0.73 -7.37
CA GLN A 39 -15.63 -0.64 -8.71
C GLN A 39 -14.74 -1.40 -9.69
N ILE A 40 -15.36 -2.28 -10.46
CA ILE A 40 -14.73 -3.09 -11.51
C ILE A 40 -15.28 -2.70 -12.89
N GLU A 41 -14.46 -2.84 -13.92
CA GLU A 41 -14.86 -2.64 -15.31
C GLU A 41 -15.14 -4.01 -15.94
N THR A 42 -16.39 -4.23 -16.34
CA THR A 42 -16.84 -5.44 -17.04
C THR A 42 -17.21 -5.12 -18.49
N PRO A 43 -17.39 -6.13 -19.37
CA PRO A 43 -17.91 -5.92 -20.72
C PRO A 43 -19.28 -5.22 -20.77
N GLU A 44 -20.09 -5.33 -19.71
CA GLU A 44 -21.40 -4.65 -19.60
C GLU A 44 -21.30 -3.25 -18.97
N GLY A 45 -20.12 -2.83 -18.57
CA GLY A 45 -19.86 -1.54 -17.96
C GLY A 45 -19.33 -1.65 -16.53
N LYS A 46 -19.43 -0.55 -15.78
CA LYS A 46 -18.90 -0.46 -14.42
C LYS A 46 -19.85 -1.14 -13.43
N GLN A 47 -19.32 -2.02 -12.59
CA GLN A 47 -20.06 -2.69 -11.53
C GLN A 47 -19.41 -2.42 -10.17
N THR A 48 -20.22 -2.31 -9.13
CA THR A 48 -19.73 -2.25 -7.75
C THR A 48 -19.60 -3.64 -7.16
N ILE A 49 -18.57 -3.85 -6.36
CA ILE A 49 -18.33 -5.10 -5.64
C ILE A 49 -17.79 -4.79 -4.26
N LEU A 50 -18.14 -5.61 -3.28
CA LEU A 50 -17.71 -5.43 -1.89
C LEU A 50 -16.43 -6.20 -1.62
N SER A 51 -15.66 -5.71 -0.67
CA SER A 51 -14.34 -6.24 -0.30
C SER A 51 -14.39 -7.73 0.09
N ASN A 52 -15.45 -8.16 0.78
CA ASN A 52 -15.69 -9.57 1.14
C ASN A 52 -15.99 -10.52 -0.04
N LYS A 53 -16.08 -10.00 -1.27
CA LYS A 53 -16.31 -10.76 -2.50
C LYS A 53 -15.07 -10.80 -3.41
N ILE A 54 -13.96 -10.22 -2.97
CA ILE A 54 -12.73 -10.11 -3.74
C ILE A 54 -11.52 -10.58 -2.92
N ASP A 55 -10.40 -10.80 -3.61
CA ASP A 55 -9.11 -10.99 -2.96
C ASP A 55 -8.54 -9.60 -2.60
N GLU A 56 -8.86 -9.13 -1.40
CA GLU A 56 -8.41 -7.81 -0.93
C GLU A 56 -6.89 -7.74 -0.81
N GLN A 57 -6.26 -8.82 -0.31
CA GLN A 57 -4.82 -8.88 -0.14
C GLN A 57 -4.12 -8.70 -1.49
N HIS A 58 -4.59 -9.37 -2.54
CA HIS A 58 -4.07 -9.21 -3.89
C HIS A 58 -4.16 -7.75 -4.37
N TYR A 59 -5.29 -7.08 -4.17
CA TYR A 59 -5.44 -5.68 -4.57
C TYR A 59 -4.50 -4.74 -3.77
N TRP A 60 -4.48 -4.88 -2.44
CA TRP A 60 -3.66 -4.01 -1.59
C TRP A 60 -2.15 -4.24 -1.78
N GLU A 61 -1.73 -5.45 -2.11
CA GLU A 61 -0.35 -5.74 -2.45
C GLU A 61 0.05 -5.08 -3.77
N GLN A 62 -0.78 -5.13 -4.82
CA GLN A 62 -0.52 -4.37 -6.05
C GLN A 62 -0.38 -2.87 -5.77
N ARG A 63 -1.24 -2.32 -4.91
CA ARG A 63 -1.16 -0.92 -4.47
C ARG A 63 0.15 -0.62 -3.77
N ARG A 64 0.58 -1.49 -2.84
CA ARG A 64 1.87 -1.38 -2.14
C ARG A 64 3.04 -1.39 -3.13
N GLN A 65 3.06 -2.32 -4.07
CA GLN A 65 4.11 -2.39 -5.09
C GLN A 65 4.17 -1.13 -5.98
N LEU A 66 3.02 -0.54 -6.30
CA LEU A 66 2.97 0.73 -7.02
C LEU A 66 3.55 1.90 -6.20
N GLU A 67 3.33 1.92 -4.89
CA GLU A 67 3.92 2.97 -4.03
C GLU A 67 5.43 2.74 -3.83
N ILE A 68 5.89 1.50 -3.64
CA ILE A 68 7.32 1.14 -3.62
C ILE A 68 8.02 1.63 -4.89
N ALA A 69 7.44 1.33 -6.07
CA ALA A 69 7.99 1.76 -7.35
C ALA A 69 8.05 3.28 -7.50
N LYS A 70 7.11 4.04 -6.92
CA LYS A 70 7.13 5.51 -6.93
C LYS A 70 8.20 6.08 -5.99
N LEU A 71 8.40 5.45 -4.84
CA LEU A 71 9.39 5.87 -3.85
C LEU A 71 10.82 5.57 -4.34
N GLY A 72 10.99 4.55 -5.17
CA GLY A 72 12.31 4.10 -5.65
C GLY A 72 13.17 3.50 -4.53
N ALA A 73 12.53 3.02 -3.47
CA ALA A 73 13.16 2.42 -2.29
C ALA A 73 12.26 1.31 -1.73
N ASP A 74 12.85 0.28 -1.13
CA ASP A 74 12.13 -0.86 -0.54
C ASP A 74 12.45 -1.02 0.95
N VAL A 75 11.71 -1.91 1.61
CA VAL A 75 11.94 -2.29 3.00
C VAL A 75 13.34 -2.88 3.16
N GLY A 76 14.08 -2.36 4.15
CA GLY A 76 15.47 -2.70 4.43
C GLY A 76 16.49 -1.74 3.81
N ASP A 77 16.09 -0.90 2.86
CA ASP A 77 16.98 0.12 2.31
C ASP A 77 17.31 1.18 3.37
N THR A 78 18.56 1.66 3.34
CA THR A 78 18.96 2.84 4.10
C THR A 78 18.83 4.07 3.23
N VAL A 79 18.10 5.06 3.71
CA VAL A 79 17.72 6.26 2.96
C VAL A 79 18.08 7.54 3.71
N ARG A 80 18.31 8.62 2.95
CA ARG A 80 18.24 9.99 3.47
C ARG A 80 16.87 10.55 3.15
N ILE A 81 16.18 11.09 4.15
CA ILE A 81 14.87 11.72 3.96
C ILE A 81 15.10 13.17 3.48
N ILE A 82 14.68 13.47 2.25
CA ILE A 82 14.76 14.82 1.67
C ILE A 82 13.55 15.65 2.12
N ARG A 83 12.36 15.02 2.09
CA ARG A 83 11.10 15.63 2.54
C ARG A 83 10.23 14.56 3.18
N SER A 84 9.83 14.76 4.44
CA SER A 84 9.06 13.76 5.20
C SER A 84 7.58 13.67 4.79
N GLY A 85 7.01 14.74 4.21
CA GLY A 85 5.57 14.82 3.97
C GLY A 85 4.78 15.06 5.26
N SER A 86 3.60 14.45 5.38
CA SER A 86 2.84 14.41 6.64
C SER A 86 3.19 13.15 7.43
N GLY A 87 3.41 13.26 8.74
CA GLY A 87 3.85 12.11 9.52
C GLY A 87 3.98 12.38 11.01
N SER A 88 4.64 11.47 11.70
CA SER A 88 4.95 11.59 13.13
C SER A 88 6.29 10.96 13.42
N SER A 89 7.02 11.49 14.38
CA SER A 89 8.29 10.92 14.85
C SER A 89 8.39 11.00 16.37
N LYS A 90 9.27 10.17 16.93
CA LYS A 90 9.75 10.33 18.31
C LYS A 90 10.51 11.65 18.44
N ALA A 91 10.57 12.18 19.66
CA ALA A 91 11.13 13.50 19.95
C ALA A 91 12.61 13.66 19.58
N ASN A 92 13.37 12.57 19.64
CA ASN A 92 14.81 12.51 19.36
C ASN A 92 15.14 11.96 17.97
N PHE A 93 14.16 11.84 17.08
CA PHE A 93 14.40 11.39 15.72
C PHE A 93 15.12 12.47 14.90
N ASP A 94 16.32 12.17 14.42
CA ASP A 94 17.11 13.10 13.62
C ASP A 94 16.86 12.93 12.12
N TRP A 95 15.95 13.73 11.57
CA TRP A 95 15.60 13.73 10.15
C TRP A 95 16.77 13.96 9.17
N LYS A 96 17.93 14.41 9.65
CA LYS A 96 19.12 14.62 8.81
C LYS A 96 19.99 13.37 8.72
N ALA A 97 19.81 12.40 9.62
CA ALA A 97 20.53 11.15 9.61
C ALA A 97 20.02 10.21 8.50
N SER A 98 20.76 9.12 8.31
CA SER A 98 20.34 8.02 7.46
C SER A 98 19.46 7.07 8.26
N HIS A 99 18.40 6.55 7.64
CA HIS A 99 17.40 5.72 8.31
C HIS A 99 17.06 4.48 7.49
N VAL A 100 16.72 3.38 8.18
CA VAL A 100 16.32 2.13 7.51
C VAL A 100 14.80 2.12 7.35
N ILE A 101 14.33 1.84 6.13
CA ILE A 101 12.90 1.63 5.90
C ILE A 101 12.50 0.29 6.54
N THR A 102 11.54 0.31 7.45
CA THR A 102 11.02 -0.90 8.09
C THR A 102 9.66 -1.34 7.57
N LYS A 103 8.89 -0.41 6.99
CA LYS A 103 7.59 -0.73 6.40
C LYS A 103 7.20 0.26 5.30
N ILE A 104 6.55 -0.25 4.26
CA ILE A 104 5.83 0.54 3.26
C ILE A 104 4.44 -0.07 3.10
N ASP A 105 3.39 0.74 3.20
CA ASP A 105 2.01 0.27 3.03
C ASP A 105 1.37 0.67 1.69
N SER A 106 0.18 0.15 1.41
CA SER A 106 -0.56 0.34 0.17
C SER A 106 -1.09 1.76 -0.06
N SER A 107 -1.05 2.62 0.97
CA SER A 107 -1.44 4.02 0.87
C SER A 107 -0.27 4.94 0.48
N GLY A 108 0.96 4.49 0.78
CA GLY A 108 2.19 5.25 0.60
C GLY A 108 2.78 5.78 1.91
N TYR A 109 2.34 5.26 3.07
CA TYR A 109 3.08 5.51 4.31
C TYR A 109 4.35 4.67 4.34
N VAL A 110 5.42 5.31 4.80
CA VAL A 110 6.74 4.72 5.04
C VAL A 110 7.01 4.81 6.53
N GLU A 111 7.54 3.74 7.10
CA GLU A 111 8.03 3.66 8.47
C GLU A 111 9.54 3.49 8.46
N TRP A 112 10.22 4.16 9.39
CA TRP A 112 11.66 4.09 9.58
C TRP A 112 12.03 3.62 10.98
N ASP A 113 13.16 2.92 11.06
CA ASP A 113 13.83 2.50 12.30
C ASP A 113 12.90 1.85 13.33
N ASN A 114 12.01 0.95 12.87
CA ASN A 114 11.06 0.19 13.68
C ASN A 114 10.01 1.08 14.38
N GLY A 115 9.50 2.08 13.66
CA GLY A 115 8.42 2.95 14.13
C GLY A 115 8.88 4.18 14.88
N ASP A 116 10.17 4.51 14.82
CA ASP A 116 10.70 5.77 15.39
C ASP A 116 10.20 6.99 14.60
N ALA A 117 9.96 6.83 13.31
CA ALA A 117 9.25 7.80 12.50
C ALA A 117 8.41 7.13 11.41
N ARG A 118 7.40 7.87 10.95
CA ARG A 118 6.62 7.53 9.76
C ARG A 118 6.26 8.78 8.96
N GLY A 119 6.13 8.63 7.65
CA GLY A 119 5.80 9.72 6.73
C GLY A 119 4.96 9.25 5.57
N PHE A 120 4.05 10.09 5.10
CA PHE A 120 3.19 9.82 3.96
C PHE A 120 3.82 10.37 2.69
N ARG A 121 4.13 9.46 1.75
CA ARG A 121 4.74 9.76 0.45
C ARG A 121 5.93 10.73 0.57
N PRO A 122 6.96 10.36 1.35
CA PRO A 122 8.16 11.16 1.50
C PRO A 122 8.98 11.15 0.20
N ASP A 123 9.83 12.17 0.05
CA ASP A 123 10.89 12.19 -0.95
C ASP A 123 12.20 11.73 -0.27
N MET A 124 12.88 10.75 -0.85
CA MET A 124 14.04 10.10 -0.25
C MET A 124 15.12 9.81 -1.28
N GLU A 125 16.35 9.65 -0.79
CA GLU A 125 17.50 9.19 -1.57
C GLU A 125 18.03 7.89 -0.96
N VAL A 126 18.12 6.83 -1.76
CA VAL A 126 18.69 5.55 -1.31
C VAL A 126 20.21 5.69 -1.18
N ILE A 127 20.71 5.46 0.03
CA ILE A 127 22.14 5.48 0.35
C ILE A 127 22.73 4.08 0.14
N SER A 128 22.03 3.05 0.60
CA SER A 128 22.41 1.66 0.39
C SER A 128 21.18 0.76 0.35
N GLN A 129 21.22 -0.23 -0.54
CA GLN A 129 20.15 -1.22 -0.66
C GLN A 129 20.22 -2.27 0.43
N ALA A 130 19.06 -2.84 0.78
CA ALA A 130 19.00 -4.04 1.61
C ALA A 130 19.88 -5.14 0.98
N SER A 131 20.61 -5.88 1.82
CA SER A 131 21.36 -7.03 1.34
C SER A 131 20.36 -8.07 0.83
N THR A 132 20.32 -8.27 -0.49
CA THR A 132 19.50 -9.31 -1.10
C THR A 132 20.13 -10.64 -0.73
N ASN A 133 19.64 -11.28 0.33
CA ASN A 133 19.86 -12.72 0.50
C ASN A 133 19.01 -13.40 -0.58
N GLU A 134 19.61 -13.62 -1.74
CA GLU A 134 19.09 -14.61 -2.69
C GLU A 134 18.97 -15.95 -1.93
N VAL A 135 17.74 -16.45 -1.80
CA VAL A 135 17.45 -17.82 -1.36
C VAL A 135 16.83 -18.55 -2.54
#